data_AF-A0AAU8A6P0-F1
#
_entry.id   AF-A0AAU8A6P0-F1
#
_cell.length_a   1.000
_cell.length_b   1.000
_cell.length_c   1.000
_cell.angle_alpha   90.00
_cell.angle_beta   90.00
_cell.angle_gamma   90.00
#
_symmetry.space_group_name_H-M   'P 1'
#
loop_
_entity.id
_entity.type
_entity.pdbx_description
1 polymer ?
#
loop_
_entity_poly.entity_id
_entity_poly.type
_entity_poly.pdbx_seq_one_letter_code
_entity_poly.pdbx_strand_id
1 'polypeptide(L)' 'MEWKFMVVQRRYCNGEYEADIFDKRDFCKEDFPESKQYEQRFCPCGSFEKAVQEMMHWHSDA' A
#
# COMPACT_ATOMS: atom_id res chain seq x y z
N MET A 1 -15.41 9.42 4.62
CA MET A 1 -15.53 8.45 3.52
C MET A 1 -15.27 7.08 4.07
N GLU A 2 -16.15 6.12 3.85
CA GLU A 2 -15.81 4.71 4.10
C GLU A 2 -14.83 4.25 3.00
N TRP A 3 -13.72 3.64 3.39
CA TRP A 3 -12.75 3.10 2.45
C TRP A 3 -13.19 1.71 1.98
N LYS A 4 -12.89 1.40 0.72
CA LYS A 4 -13.17 0.11 0.09
C LYS A 4 -11.89 -0.63 -0.30
N PHE A 5 -10.82 0.13 -0.54
CA PHE A 5 -9.52 -0.39 -0.90
C PHE A 5 -8.46 0.17 0.05
N MET A 6 -7.44 -0.60 0.34
CA MET A 6 -6.25 -0.18 1.08
C MET A 6 -5.05 -0.30 0.16
N VAL A 7 -4.37 0.81 -0.10
CA VAL A 7 -3.05 0.76 -0.72
C VAL A 7 -2.03 0.62 0.40
N VAL A 8 -1.21 -0.42 0.33
CA VAL A 8 -0.08 -0.63 1.24
C VAL A 8 1.18 -0.35 0.45
N GLN A 9 1.98 0.61 0.93
CA GLN A 9 3.25 0.99 0.31
C GLN A 9 4.37 0.66 1.28
N ARG A 10 5.43 0.01 0.79
CA ARG A 10 6.58 -0.40 1.59
C ARG A 10 7.86 0.08 0.94
N ARG A 11 8.70 0.74 1.74
CA ARG A 11 10.07 1.10 1.38
C ARG A 11 11.03 0.31 2.25
N TYR A 12 11.75 -0.61 1.63
CA TYR A 12 12.70 -1.47 2.32
C TYR A 12 14.04 -0.75 2.50
N CYS A 13 14.78 -1.09 3.56
CA CYS A 13 16.08 -0.46 3.83
C CYS A 13 17.13 -0.70 2.73
N ASN A 14 16.94 -1.72 1.89
CA ASN A 14 17.79 -2.01 0.73
C ASN A 14 17.45 -1.13 -0.50
N GLY A 15 16.48 -0.22 -0.39
CA GLY A 15 16.02 0.64 -1.47
C GLY A 15 14.95 0.03 -2.36
N GLU A 16 14.52 -1.22 -2.13
CA GLU A 16 13.38 -1.80 -2.82
C GLU A 16 12.08 -1.09 -2.41
N TYR A 17 11.17 -1.00 -3.37
CA TYR A 17 9.84 -0.44 -3.17
C TYR A 17 8.78 -1.43 -3.63
N GLU A 18 7.72 -1.54 -2.85
CA GLU A 18 6.56 -2.38 -3.13
C GLU A 18 5.28 -1.59 -2.84
N ALA A 19 4.27 -1.77 -3.69
CA ALA A 19 2.95 -1.20 -3.49
C ALA A 19 1.88 -2.17 -3.94
N ASP A 20 0.94 -2.45 -3.04
CA ASP A 20 -0.16 -3.38 -3.25
C ASP A 20 -1.50 -2.73 -2.97
N ILE A 21 -2.55 -3.20 -3.65
CA ILE A 21 -3.93 -2.77 -3.43
C ILE A 21 -4.73 -3.94 -2.90
N PHE A 22 -5.34 -3.77 -1.73
CA PHE A 22 -6.23 -4.76 -1.10
C PHE A 22 -7.67 -4.27 -1.11
N ASP A 23 -8.63 -5.14 -1.42
CA ASP A 23 -10.04 -4.88 -1.07
C ASP A 23 -10.19 -4.96 0.45
N LYS A 24 -11.09 -4.15 1.02
CA LYS A 24 -11.36 -4.13 2.46
C LYS A 24 -11.71 -5.50 3.04
N ARG A 25 -12.35 -6.36 2.24
CA ARG A 25 -12.72 -7.72 2.64
C ARG A 25 -11.52 -8.66 2.74
N ASP A 26 -10.49 -8.39 1.95
CA ASP A 26 -9.31 -9.23 1.81
C ASP A 26 -8.11 -8.68 2.60
N PHE A 27 -8.22 -7.47 3.16
CA PHE A 27 -7.16 -6.83 3.93
C PHE A 27 -6.95 -7.54 5.28
N CYS A 28 -5.93 -8.38 5.34
CA CYS A 28 -5.57 -9.20 6.50
C CYS A 28 -4.26 -8.69 7.13
N LYS A 29 -4.09 -8.90 8.44
CA LYS A 29 -2.81 -8.61 9.13
C LYS A 29 -1.67 -9.57 8.74
N GLU A 30 -1.94 -10.65 8.01
CA GLU A 30 -0.91 -11.60 7.56
C GLU A 30 -0.25 -11.18 6.23
N ASP A 31 -0.77 -10.16 5.55
CA ASP A 31 -0.18 -9.62 4.32
C ASP A 31 1.11 -8.82 4.59
N PHE A 32 1.58 -8.75 5.85
CA PHE A 32 2.78 -8.03 6.25
C PHE A 32 4.00 -8.95 6.30
N PRO A 33 5.09 -8.65 5.55
CA PRO A 33 6.30 -9.45 5.63
C PRO A 33 6.92 -9.36 7.03
N GLU A 34 7.18 -10.51 7.66
CA GLU A 34 7.74 -10.61 9.01
C GLU A 34 9.24 -10.26 9.08
N SER A 35 9.96 -10.32 7.96
CA SER A 35 11.43 -10.51 7.96
C SER A 35 12.27 -9.34 7.45
N LYS A 36 11.66 -8.28 6.90
CA LYS A 36 12.41 -7.14 6.36
C LYS A 36 12.17 -5.89 7.22
N GLN A 37 13.21 -5.11 7.47
CA GLN A 37 13.05 -3.75 7.98
C GLN A 37 12.55 -2.87 6.83
N TYR A 38 11.36 -2.29 6.98
CA TYR A 38 10.75 -1.40 6.01
C TYR A 38 9.96 -0.29 6.70
N GLU A 39 9.84 0.84 6.01
CA GLU A 39 8.82 1.84 6.29
C GLU A 39 7.54 1.46 5.56
N GLN A 40 6.39 1.57 6.24
CA GLN A 40 5.09 1.22 5.66
C GLN A 40 4.10 2.38 5.77
N ARG A 41 3.37 2.60 4.69
CA ARG A 41 2.26 3.55 4.63
C ARG A 41 0.97 2.85 4.20
N PHE A 42 -0.12 3.26 4.83
CA PHE A 42 -1.48 2.82 4.52
C PHE A 42 -2.26 3.99 3.92
N CYS A 43 -2.76 3.81 2.69
CA CYS A 43 -3.58 4.80 2.01
C CYS A 43 -4.98 4.21 1.76
N PRO A 44 -5.96 4.47 2.64
CA PRO A 44 -7.32 4.02 2.45
C PRO A 44 -8.01 4.80 1.31
N CYS A 45 -8.57 4.08 0.34
CA CYS A 45 -9.20 4.63 -0.85
C CYS A 45 -10.67 4.21 -0.96
N GLY A 46 -11.52 5.14 -1.43
CA GLY A 46 -12.96 4.89 -1.63
C GLY A 46 -13.30 4.16 -2.95
N SER A 47 -12.39 4.15 -3.92
CA SER A 47 -12.55 3.51 -5.23
C SER A 47 -11.23 2.93 -5.73
N PHE A 48 -11.32 1.96 -6.65
CA PHE A 48 -10.14 1.31 -7.23
C PHE A 48 -9.31 2.28 -8.07
N GLU A 49 -9.95 3.17 -8.83
CA GLU A 49 -9.26 4.22 -9.59
C GLU A 49 -8.38 5.11 -8.71
N LYS A 50 -8.87 5.50 -7.52
CA LYS A 50 -8.08 6.26 -6.55
C LYS A 50 -6.93 5.44 -5.97
N ALA A 51 -7.15 4.14 -5.75
CA ALA A 51 -6.09 3.25 -5.28
C ALA A 51 -4.96 3.12 -6.31
N VAL A 52 -5.28 2.97 -7.60
CA VAL A 52 -4.30 2.95 -8.68
C VAL A 52 -3.56 4.28 -8.81
N GLN A 53 -4.28 5.41 -8.71
CA GLN A 53 -3.64 6.73 -8.71
C GLN A 53 -2.65 6.84 -7.56
N GLU A 54 -3.02 6.43 -6.34
CA GLU A 54 -2.17 6.55 -5.18
C GLU A 54 -0.94 5.63 -5.25
N MET A 55 -1.09 4.44 -5.83
CA MET A 55 0.02 3.53 -6.13
C MET A 55 1.04 4.17 -7.07
N MET A 56 0.59 4.91 -8.10
CA MET A 56 1.46 5.57 -9.08
C MET A 56 2.12 6.84 -8.55
N HIS A 57 1.47 7.59 -7.66
CA HIS A 57 2.01 8.87 -7.14
C HIS A 57 3.28 8.68 -6.32
N TRP A 58 3.38 7.62 -5.52
CA TRP A 58 4.55 7.41 -4.67
C TRP A 58 5.84 7.17 -5.46
N HIS A 59 5.75 6.63 -6.69
CA HIS A 59 6.91 6.51 -7.58
C HIS A 59 7.48 7.87 -8.03
N SER A 60 6.72 8.96 -7.89
CA SER A 60 7.13 10.30 -8.35
C SER A 60 7.82 11.13 -7.27
N ASP A 61 7.68 10.75 -5.99
CA ASP A 61 8.25 11.46 -4.83
C ASP A 61 9.52 10.79 -4.27
N ALA A 62 10.01 9.72 -4.91
CA ALA A 62 11.15 8.91 -4.46
C ALA A 62 12.48 9.25 -5.17
#